data_AF-L8JL08-F1
#
_entry.id   AF-L8JL08-F1
#
_cell.length_a   1.000
_cell.length_b   1.000
_cell.length_c   1.000
_cell.angle_alpha   90.00
_cell.angle_beta   90.00
_cell.angle_gamma   90.00
#
_symmetry.space_group_name_H-M   'P 1'
#
loop_
_entity.id
_entity.type
_entity.pdbx_description
1 polymer ?
#
loop_
_entity_poly.entity_id
_entity_poly.type
_entity_poly.pdbx_seq_one_letter_code
_entity_poly.pdbx_strand_id
1 'polypeptide(L)'
;MIDNRHQQILDFLKKNRECSSKEVFDNVALSVSYATLKRMLTDLISNNYIATKGQGKGTKYIISPTFEVIQPINIDQYYEKEIDEREIKEGFNFSIITEVLAKHSVFTENELLKLNELQDSFQRNISQLTENEYKKEFERLAIDLSWKSSQIEGNTYSLLETERLLKEKETAAGKTKEEATMLLNHKDALDFIIDNPGYLNPLSVSKIEDIHSILIKELAVERNLRKRRVGISGTNYKPLDNEFQILEALKSTCNVINNKESIFEKALLALVLISYIQPFMDGNKRTARIISNAILMNYNYCPLSFRTVDSIDYKKAMLLFYEQNNISNFKEIFINQFEFAVKTYF
;
A
#
# COMPACT_ATOMS: atom_id res chain seq x y z
N MET A 1 -11.12 -15.39 -2.16
CA MET A 1 -10.55 -16.30 -3.18
C MET A 1 -11.41 -16.23 -4.43
N ILE A 2 -10.82 -16.38 -5.62
CA ILE A 2 -11.56 -16.45 -6.87
C ILE A 2 -12.34 -17.77 -6.90
N ASP A 3 -13.62 -17.72 -7.29
CA ASP A 3 -14.44 -18.94 -7.44
C ASP A 3 -13.82 -19.91 -8.47
N ASN A 4 -13.98 -21.21 -8.25
CA ASN A 4 -13.34 -22.25 -9.09
C ASN A 4 -13.69 -22.10 -10.57
N ARG A 5 -14.95 -21.74 -10.89
CA ARG A 5 -15.37 -21.59 -12.29
C ARG A 5 -14.73 -20.35 -12.93
N HIS A 6 -14.58 -19.27 -12.16
CA HIS A 6 -13.84 -18.08 -12.59
C HIS A 6 -12.35 -18.40 -12.81
N GLN A 7 -11.75 -19.21 -11.93
CA GLN A 7 -10.36 -19.64 -12.07
C GLN A 7 -10.14 -20.43 -13.37
N GLN A 8 -11.04 -21.34 -13.71
CA GLN A 8 -10.96 -22.11 -14.96
C GLN A 8 -11.00 -21.22 -16.22
N ILE A 9 -11.80 -20.16 -16.21
CA ILE A 9 -11.83 -19.17 -17.30
C ILE A 9 -10.50 -18.42 -17.38
N LEU A 10 -9.98 -17.95 -16.24
CA LEU A 10 -8.72 -17.22 -16.18
C LEU A 10 -7.54 -18.07 -16.65
N ASP A 11 -7.47 -19.34 -16.22
CA ASP A 11 -6.41 -20.27 -16.64
C ASP A 11 -6.47 -20.56 -18.15
N PHE A 12 -7.69 -20.64 -18.71
CA PHE A 12 -7.88 -20.78 -20.15
C PHE A 12 -7.40 -19.52 -20.92
N LEU A 13 -7.76 -18.32 -20.44
CA LEU A 13 -7.35 -17.06 -21.08
C LEU A 13 -5.85 -16.81 -20.97
N LYS A 14 -5.21 -17.18 -19.84
CA LYS A 14 -3.74 -17.14 -19.69
C LYS A 14 -3.03 -17.96 -20.77
N LYS A 15 -3.59 -19.13 -21.13
CA LYS A 15 -3.01 -20.02 -22.14
C LYS A 15 -3.24 -19.55 -23.58
N ASN A 16 -4.41 -18.97 -23.87
CA ASN A 16 -4.88 -18.72 -25.24
C ASN A 16 -4.86 -17.24 -25.68
N ARG A 17 -4.43 -16.32 -24.79
CA ARG A 17 -4.23 -14.87 -25.00
C ARG A 17 -5.49 -14.07 -25.38
N GLU A 18 -6.11 -14.33 -26.53
CA GLU A 18 -7.28 -13.60 -27.04
C GLU A 18 -8.40 -14.58 -27.43
N CYS A 19 -9.49 -14.63 -26.65
CA CYS A 19 -10.59 -15.55 -26.90
C CYS A 19 -11.95 -14.84 -26.92
N SER A 20 -12.85 -15.26 -27.78
CA SER A 20 -14.25 -14.84 -27.79
C SER A 20 -15.03 -15.59 -26.70
N SER A 21 -16.18 -15.04 -26.31
CA SER A 21 -17.05 -15.72 -25.34
C SER A 21 -17.47 -17.12 -25.79
N LYS A 22 -17.63 -17.34 -27.11
CA LYS A 22 -17.93 -18.67 -27.67
C LYS A 22 -16.74 -19.62 -27.55
N GLU A 23 -15.52 -19.18 -27.87
CA GLU A 23 -14.31 -20.01 -27.71
C GLU A 23 -14.09 -20.41 -26.24
N VAL A 24 -14.34 -19.49 -25.30
CA VAL A 24 -14.30 -19.81 -23.86
C VAL A 24 -15.39 -20.83 -23.50
N PHE A 25 -16.61 -20.66 -24.01
CA PHE A 25 -17.72 -21.59 -23.73
C PHE A 25 -17.47 -23.00 -24.26
N ASP A 26 -16.97 -23.11 -25.48
CA ASP A 26 -16.80 -24.39 -26.16
C ASP A 26 -15.61 -25.19 -25.59
N ASN A 27 -14.62 -24.52 -24.99
CA ASN A 27 -13.36 -25.16 -24.56
C ASN A 27 -13.16 -25.21 -23.04
N VAL A 28 -13.79 -24.32 -22.26
CA VAL A 28 -13.78 -24.45 -20.81
C VAL A 28 -14.94 -25.35 -20.43
N ALA A 29 -14.64 -26.54 -19.92
CA ALA A 29 -15.62 -27.56 -19.54
C ALA A 29 -16.42 -27.16 -18.28
N LEU A 30 -17.15 -26.05 -18.37
CA LEU A 30 -18.04 -25.54 -17.34
C LEU A 30 -19.44 -26.12 -17.57
N SER A 31 -20.00 -26.79 -16.57
CA SER A 31 -21.41 -27.24 -16.58
C SER A 31 -22.38 -26.07 -16.36
N VAL A 32 -22.31 -25.03 -17.20
CA VAL A 32 -23.11 -23.80 -17.10
C VAL A 32 -23.69 -23.40 -18.46
N SER A 33 -24.76 -22.59 -18.46
CA SER A 33 -25.32 -22.04 -19.71
C SER A 33 -24.41 -20.97 -20.31
N TYR A 34 -24.50 -20.75 -21.62
CA TYR A 34 -23.77 -19.67 -22.29
C TYR A 34 -24.11 -18.28 -21.73
N ALA A 35 -25.37 -18.05 -21.32
CA ALA A 35 -25.79 -16.82 -20.67
C ALA A 35 -25.17 -16.65 -19.27
N THR A 36 -24.93 -17.75 -18.56
CA THR A 36 -24.20 -17.74 -17.28
C THR A 36 -22.73 -17.42 -17.49
N LEU A 37 -22.07 -18.04 -18.48
CA LEU A 37 -20.68 -17.70 -18.82
C LEU A 37 -20.53 -16.21 -19.15
N LYS A 38 -21.45 -15.64 -19.95
CA LYS A 38 -21.40 -14.21 -20.26
C LYS A 38 -21.49 -13.33 -19.01
N ARG A 39 -22.34 -13.69 -18.05
CA ARG A 39 -22.42 -12.98 -16.76
C ARG A 39 -21.12 -13.09 -15.96
N MET A 40 -20.50 -14.27 -15.95
CA MET A 40 -19.19 -14.47 -15.31
C MET A 40 -18.09 -13.66 -15.98
N LEU A 41 -18.06 -13.58 -17.32
CA LEU A 41 -17.11 -12.72 -18.04
C LEU A 41 -17.32 -11.24 -17.71
N THR A 42 -18.57 -10.79 -17.56
CA THR A 42 -18.88 -9.43 -17.07
C THR A 42 -18.36 -9.21 -15.66
N ASP A 43 -18.53 -10.18 -14.76
CA ASP A 43 -18.01 -10.09 -13.38
C ASP A 43 -16.47 -10.03 -13.33
N LEU A 44 -15.78 -10.82 -14.16
CA LEU A 44 -14.32 -10.75 -14.29
C LEU A 44 -13.84 -9.40 -14.83
N ILE A 45 -14.63 -8.74 -15.68
CA ILE A 45 -14.33 -7.39 -16.17
C ILE A 45 -14.51 -6.37 -15.05
N SER A 46 -15.62 -6.41 -14.30
CA SER A 46 -15.86 -5.46 -13.21
C SER A 46 -14.84 -5.59 -12.08
N ASN A 47 -14.26 -6.78 -11.88
CA ASN A 47 -13.15 -7.00 -10.96
C ASN A 47 -11.77 -6.65 -11.54
N ASN A 48 -11.70 -6.12 -12.77
CA ASN A 48 -10.47 -5.80 -13.50
C ASN A 48 -9.52 -6.99 -13.73
N TYR A 49 -10.05 -8.22 -13.74
CA TYR A 49 -9.25 -9.44 -13.97
C TYR A 49 -9.04 -9.74 -15.45
N ILE A 50 -10.00 -9.36 -16.29
CA ILE A 50 -9.91 -9.47 -17.73
C ILE A 50 -10.31 -8.15 -18.39
N ALA A 51 -9.78 -7.90 -19.58
CA ALA A 51 -10.13 -6.76 -20.42
C ALA A 51 -10.75 -7.24 -21.74
N THR A 52 -11.45 -6.34 -22.42
CA THR A 52 -12.01 -6.61 -23.75
C THR A 52 -11.22 -5.90 -24.85
N LYS A 53 -11.17 -6.54 -26.01
CA LYS A 53 -10.58 -5.99 -27.25
C LYS A 53 -11.57 -6.17 -28.39
N GLY A 54 -11.75 -5.13 -29.20
CA GLY A 54 -12.77 -5.10 -30.27
C GLY A 54 -14.17 -4.74 -29.74
N GLN A 55 -15.16 -4.80 -30.62
CA GLN A 55 -16.55 -4.40 -30.30
C GLN A 55 -17.57 -5.37 -30.90
N GLY A 56 -18.74 -5.47 -30.26
CA GLY A 56 -19.87 -6.27 -30.73
C GLY A 56 -19.51 -7.74 -30.92
N LYS A 57 -19.79 -8.29 -32.10
CA LYS A 57 -19.47 -9.70 -32.45
C LYS A 57 -17.96 -9.98 -32.50
N GLY A 58 -17.12 -8.95 -32.62
CA GLY A 58 -15.66 -9.06 -32.63
C GLY A 58 -15.01 -8.98 -31.24
N THR A 59 -15.80 -8.95 -30.16
CA THR A 59 -15.26 -8.83 -28.79
C THR A 59 -14.45 -10.06 -28.42
N LYS A 60 -13.18 -9.85 -28.08
CA LYS A 60 -12.26 -10.82 -27.50
C LYS A 60 -11.93 -10.41 -26.06
N TYR A 61 -11.69 -11.40 -25.22
CA TYR A 61 -11.34 -11.27 -23.81
C TYR A 61 -9.87 -11.65 -23.63
N ILE A 62 -9.16 -10.86 -22.83
CA ILE A 62 -7.74 -11.02 -22.53
C ILE A 62 -7.51 -10.87 -21.02
N ILE A 63 -6.45 -11.47 -20.48
CA ILE A 63 -6.05 -11.20 -19.09
C ILE A 63 -5.69 -9.72 -18.95
N SER A 64 -6.23 -9.06 -17.91
CA SER A 64 -5.93 -7.67 -17.64
C SER A 64 -4.45 -7.50 -17.26
N PRO A 65 -3.78 -6.43 -17.70
CA PRO A 65 -2.42 -6.10 -17.24
C PRO A 65 -2.31 -5.96 -15.71
N THR A 66 -3.41 -5.63 -15.02
CA THR A 66 -3.43 -5.54 -13.55
C THR A 66 -3.72 -6.86 -12.85
N PHE A 67 -4.12 -7.91 -13.57
CA PHE A 67 -4.60 -9.15 -12.95
C PHE A 67 -3.59 -9.75 -11.97
N GLU A 68 -2.31 -9.86 -12.34
CA GLU A 68 -1.28 -10.36 -11.43
C GLU A 68 -1.11 -9.51 -10.17
N VAL A 69 -1.37 -8.21 -10.28
CA VAL A 69 -1.23 -7.22 -9.21
C VAL A 69 -2.40 -7.33 -8.23
N ILE A 70 -3.63 -7.56 -8.71
CA ILE A 70 -4.84 -7.45 -7.89
C ILE A 70 -5.55 -8.77 -7.62
N GLN A 71 -5.14 -9.87 -8.27
CA GLN A 71 -5.75 -11.18 -8.02
C GLN A 71 -5.63 -11.53 -6.53
N PRO A 72 -6.70 -12.03 -5.90
CA PRO A 72 -6.64 -12.48 -4.51
C PRO A 72 -5.65 -13.63 -4.36
N ILE A 73 -4.70 -13.48 -3.45
CA ILE A 73 -3.79 -14.55 -3.02
C ILE A 73 -4.15 -14.91 -1.58
N ASN A 74 -4.38 -16.19 -1.30
CA ASN A 74 -4.49 -16.66 0.07
C ASN A 74 -3.10 -16.55 0.73
N ILE A 75 -2.95 -15.57 1.61
CA ILE A 75 -1.68 -15.25 2.22
C ILE A 75 -1.19 -16.36 3.14
N ASP A 76 -2.09 -17.03 3.87
CA ASP A 76 -1.70 -18.11 4.77
C ASP A 76 -1.15 -19.30 3.97
N GLN A 77 -1.85 -19.70 2.91
CA GLN A 77 -1.38 -20.75 2.00
C GLN A 77 -0.04 -20.39 1.33
N TYR A 78 0.17 -19.12 0.99
CA TYR A 78 1.44 -18.67 0.42
C TYR A 78 2.62 -18.82 1.40
N TYR A 79 2.38 -18.54 2.69
CA TYR A 79 3.38 -18.64 3.76
C TYR A 79 3.45 -20.02 4.44
N GLU A 80 2.65 -21.01 4.03
CA GLU A 80 2.85 -22.42 4.41
C GLU A 80 4.18 -22.98 3.88
N LYS A 81 4.66 -22.41 2.76
CA LYS A 81 5.96 -22.74 2.17
C LYS A 81 7.08 -21.94 2.80
N GLU A 82 8.19 -22.62 3.07
CA GLU A 82 9.43 -21.97 3.50
C GLU A 82 9.99 -21.06 2.41
N ILE A 83 10.84 -20.11 2.79
CA ILE A 83 11.32 -19.03 1.90
C ILE A 83 11.94 -19.58 0.60
N ASP A 84 12.68 -20.68 0.69
CA ASP A 84 13.37 -21.30 -0.46
C ASP A 84 12.44 -22.13 -1.37
N GLU A 85 11.21 -22.40 -0.92
CA GLU A 85 10.19 -23.16 -1.67
C GLU A 85 9.13 -22.25 -2.31
N ARG A 86 9.12 -20.96 -1.94
CA ARG A 86 8.22 -19.97 -2.54
C ARG A 86 8.71 -19.62 -3.96
N GLU A 87 7.77 -19.53 -4.90
CA GLU A 87 8.05 -18.95 -6.22
C GLU A 87 8.21 -17.44 -6.04
N ILE A 88 9.41 -16.87 -6.19
CA ILE A 88 9.67 -15.45 -5.87
C ILE A 88 10.24 -14.72 -7.10
N LYS A 89 9.76 -13.50 -7.36
CA LYS A 89 10.44 -12.51 -8.21
C LYS A 89 11.63 -11.95 -7.44
N GLU A 90 12.81 -12.56 -7.61
CA GLU A 90 14.00 -12.23 -6.81
C GLU A 90 14.51 -10.79 -6.97
N GLY A 91 14.24 -10.13 -8.10
CA GLY A 91 14.76 -8.80 -8.42
C GLY A 91 13.68 -7.73 -8.50
N PHE A 92 14.10 -6.47 -8.37
CA PHE A 92 13.22 -5.33 -8.57
C PHE A 92 12.65 -5.30 -10.00
N ASN A 93 11.33 -5.17 -10.07
CA ASN A 93 10.57 -5.06 -11.30
C ASN A 93 10.32 -3.58 -11.62
N PHE A 94 10.93 -3.02 -12.67
CA PHE A 94 10.66 -1.65 -13.11
C PHE A 94 9.34 -1.50 -13.86
N SER A 95 8.95 -2.51 -14.65
CA SER A 95 7.76 -2.42 -15.50
C SER A 95 6.45 -2.37 -14.71
N ILE A 96 6.45 -2.90 -13.47
CA ILE A 96 5.29 -2.74 -12.58
C ILE A 96 4.94 -1.27 -12.37
N ILE A 97 5.94 -0.38 -12.24
CA ILE A 97 5.73 1.05 -12.03
C ILE A 97 5.33 1.71 -13.35
N THR A 98 6.13 1.52 -14.40
CA THR A 98 6.06 2.33 -15.63
C THR A 98 5.01 1.83 -16.63
N GLU A 99 4.67 0.54 -16.61
CA GLU A 99 3.78 -0.06 -17.60
C GLU A 99 2.42 -0.45 -17.02
N VAL A 100 2.39 -0.95 -15.78
CA VAL A 100 1.15 -1.42 -15.15
C VAL A 100 0.52 -0.33 -14.29
N LEU A 101 1.20 0.05 -13.20
CA LEU A 101 0.66 0.99 -12.21
C LEU A 101 0.54 2.41 -12.78
N ALA A 102 1.37 2.81 -13.74
CA ALA A 102 1.22 4.09 -14.43
C ALA A 102 -0.10 4.22 -15.23
N LYS A 103 -0.61 3.12 -15.78
CA LYS A 103 -1.69 3.13 -16.78
C LYS A 103 -3.02 2.62 -16.26
N HIS A 104 -3.00 1.88 -15.15
CA HIS A 104 -4.19 1.18 -14.66
C HIS A 104 -4.40 1.42 -13.16
N SER A 105 -5.68 1.42 -12.75
CA SER A 105 -6.07 1.50 -11.34
C SER A 105 -5.87 0.15 -10.65
N VAL A 106 -5.37 0.18 -9.41
CA VAL A 106 -5.32 -1.00 -8.52
C VAL A 106 -6.61 -1.23 -7.73
N PHE A 107 -7.51 -0.25 -7.70
CA PHE A 107 -8.83 -0.37 -7.08
C PHE A 107 -9.89 -0.72 -8.12
N THR A 108 -10.84 -1.57 -7.73
CA THR A 108 -12.09 -1.78 -8.48
C THR A 108 -13.05 -0.61 -8.23
N GLU A 109 -14.06 -0.48 -9.09
CA GLU A 109 -15.09 0.55 -8.92
C GLU A 109 -15.81 0.42 -7.57
N ASN A 110 -16.15 -0.81 -7.16
CA ASN A 110 -16.80 -1.07 -5.86
C ASN A 110 -15.92 -0.69 -4.66
N GLU A 111 -14.61 -0.95 -4.74
CA GLU A 111 -13.67 -0.55 -3.68
C GLU A 111 -13.57 0.97 -3.58
N LEU A 112 -13.52 1.69 -4.72
CA LEU A 112 -13.51 3.16 -4.73
C LEU A 112 -14.83 3.74 -4.23
N LEU A 113 -15.97 3.15 -4.60
CA LEU A 113 -17.28 3.56 -4.07
C LEU A 113 -17.31 3.46 -2.55
N LYS A 114 -16.91 2.31 -1.98
CA LYS A 114 -16.81 2.12 -0.53
C LYS A 114 -15.90 3.16 0.14
N LEU A 115 -14.72 3.39 -0.43
CA LEU A 115 -13.75 4.35 0.12
C LEU A 115 -14.27 5.80 0.06
N ASN A 116 -14.93 6.17 -1.02
CA ASN A 116 -15.54 7.50 -1.16
C ASN A 116 -16.71 7.70 -0.18
N GLU A 117 -17.56 6.69 0.04
CA GLU A 117 -18.62 6.76 1.05
C GLU A 117 -18.06 6.97 2.47
N LEU A 118 -16.94 6.31 2.79
CA LEU A 118 -16.24 6.51 4.06
C LEU A 118 -15.65 7.92 4.14
N GLN A 119 -15.06 8.44 3.07
CA GLN A 119 -14.54 9.80 3.02
C GLN A 119 -15.67 10.85 3.18
N ASP A 120 -16.84 10.62 2.58
CA ASP A 120 -18.01 11.48 2.74
C ASP A 120 -18.55 11.44 4.17
N SER A 121 -18.49 10.27 4.83
CA SER A 121 -18.80 10.16 6.27
C SER A 121 -17.81 10.98 7.10
N PHE A 122 -16.51 10.85 6.85
CA PHE A 122 -15.48 11.62 7.52
C PHE A 122 -15.72 13.13 7.38
N GLN A 123 -15.94 13.62 6.15
CA GLN A 123 -16.20 15.03 5.88
C GLN A 123 -17.45 15.56 6.62
N ARG A 124 -18.54 14.78 6.64
CA ARG A 124 -19.75 15.13 7.40
C ARG A 124 -19.49 15.17 8.90
N ASN A 125 -18.69 14.25 9.43
CA ASN A 125 -18.42 14.19 10.86
C ASN A 125 -17.53 15.35 11.30
N ILE A 126 -16.43 15.63 10.58
CA ILE A 126 -15.54 16.75 10.93
C ILE A 126 -16.21 18.11 10.81
N SER A 127 -17.21 18.27 9.93
CA SER A 127 -17.98 19.53 9.83
C SER A 127 -18.82 19.85 11.06
N GLN A 128 -19.05 18.86 11.94
CA GLN A 128 -19.80 19.02 13.19
C GLN A 128 -18.87 19.25 14.38
N LEU A 129 -17.56 19.06 14.21
CA LEU A 129 -16.56 19.24 15.26
C LEU A 129 -16.10 20.69 15.32
N THR A 130 -15.88 21.19 16.53
CA THR A 130 -15.08 22.40 16.73
C THR A 130 -13.62 22.14 16.37
N GLU A 131 -12.86 23.20 16.10
CA GLU A 131 -11.43 23.09 15.80
C GLU A 131 -10.66 22.36 16.91
N ASN A 132 -11.04 22.59 18.17
CA ASN A 132 -10.40 21.94 19.32
C ASN A 132 -10.75 20.44 19.42
N GLU A 133 -11.99 20.06 19.13
CA GLU A 133 -12.38 18.64 19.10
C GLU A 133 -11.67 17.91 17.96
N TYR A 134 -11.62 18.50 16.76
CA TYR A 134 -10.88 17.95 15.63
C TYR A 134 -9.39 17.76 15.97
N LYS A 135 -8.74 18.78 16.55
CA LYS A 135 -7.33 18.68 16.97
C LYS A 135 -7.11 17.55 17.99
N LYS A 136 -8.03 17.37 18.94
CA LYS A 136 -7.93 16.32 19.96
C LYS A 136 -8.05 14.92 19.36
N GLU A 137 -9.00 14.69 18.46
CA GLU A 137 -9.18 13.41 17.79
C GLU A 137 -7.99 13.10 16.86
N PHE A 138 -7.50 14.12 16.15
CA PHE A 138 -6.30 14.01 15.34
C PHE A 138 -5.05 13.70 16.19
N GLU A 139 -4.87 14.35 17.34
CA GLU A 139 -3.75 14.08 18.25
C GLU A 139 -3.77 12.62 18.72
N ARG A 140 -4.96 12.09 19.06
CA ARG A 140 -5.12 10.66 19.41
C ARG A 140 -4.69 9.76 18.26
N LEU A 141 -5.13 10.05 17.04
CA LEU A 141 -4.72 9.33 15.84
C LEU A 141 -3.19 9.39 15.62
N ALA A 142 -2.58 10.56 15.79
CA ALA A 142 -1.14 10.77 15.59
C ALA A 142 -0.29 9.97 16.60
N ILE A 143 -0.74 9.87 17.85
CA ILE A 143 -0.11 9.03 18.88
C ILE A 143 -0.21 7.55 18.49
N ASP A 144 -1.41 7.08 18.15
CA ASP A 144 -1.64 5.69 17.74
C ASP A 144 -0.80 5.32 16.51
N LEU A 145 -0.75 6.22 15.52
CA LEU A 145 0.07 6.05 14.33
C LEU A 145 1.57 5.98 14.67
N SER A 146 2.08 6.88 15.52
CA SER A 146 3.50 6.91 15.88
C SER A 146 3.92 5.65 16.64
N TRP A 147 3.09 5.23 17.60
CA TRP A 147 3.25 3.98 18.33
C TRP A 147 3.26 2.79 17.37
N LYS A 148 2.17 2.63 16.60
CA LYS A 148 1.97 1.45 15.77
C LYS A 148 3.00 1.36 14.64
N SER A 149 3.35 2.51 14.07
CA SER A 149 4.36 2.61 13.03
C SER A 149 5.69 2.05 13.52
N SER A 150 6.11 2.46 14.72
CA SER A 150 7.35 2.00 15.34
C SER A 150 7.26 0.54 15.83
N GLN A 151 6.10 0.11 16.37
CA GLN A 151 5.88 -1.27 16.81
C GLN A 151 6.05 -2.28 15.67
N ILE A 152 5.56 -1.95 14.47
CA ILE A 152 5.73 -2.81 13.28
C ILE A 152 7.22 -3.02 12.96
N GLU A 153 8.08 -2.03 13.23
CA GLU A 153 9.53 -2.14 13.07
C GLU A 153 10.25 -2.78 14.26
N GLY A 154 9.51 -3.26 15.27
CA GLY A 154 10.07 -3.96 16.44
C GLY A 154 10.26 -3.10 17.69
N ASN A 155 9.79 -1.85 17.69
CA ASN A 155 9.80 -1.02 18.91
C ASN A 155 8.90 -1.64 19.99
N THR A 156 9.41 -1.68 21.23
CA THR A 156 8.77 -2.41 22.33
C THR A 156 7.94 -1.54 23.26
N TYR A 157 7.83 -0.23 23.02
CA TYR A 157 6.94 0.63 23.79
C TYR A 157 5.48 0.16 23.66
N SER A 158 4.76 0.12 24.77
CA SER A 158 3.31 0.05 24.79
C SER A 158 2.69 1.39 24.42
N LEU A 159 1.40 1.38 24.08
CA LEU A 159 0.69 2.60 23.70
C LEU A 159 0.68 3.64 24.83
N LEU A 160 0.47 3.22 26.09
CA LEU A 160 0.48 4.11 27.25
C LEU A 160 1.88 4.72 27.50
N GLU A 161 2.93 3.92 27.36
CA GLU A 161 4.31 4.42 27.45
C GLU A 161 4.63 5.41 26.33
N THR A 162 4.12 5.17 25.12
CA THR A 162 4.25 6.12 24.00
C THR A 162 3.51 7.42 24.26
N GLU A 163 2.26 7.35 24.76
CA GLU A 163 1.50 8.55 25.08
C GLU A 163 2.23 9.42 26.12
N ARG A 164 2.72 8.80 27.20
CA ARG A 164 3.53 9.46 28.23
C ARG A 164 4.80 10.08 27.64
N LEU A 165 5.52 9.35 26.78
CA LEU A 165 6.72 9.87 26.11
C LEU A 165 6.40 11.10 25.24
N LEU A 166 5.34 11.03 24.42
CA LEU A 166 5.05 12.09 23.46
C LEU A 166 4.52 13.35 24.14
N LYS A 167 3.65 13.21 25.15
CA LYS A 167 2.99 14.32 25.86
C LYS A 167 3.83 14.89 26.99
N GLU A 168 4.44 14.04 27.81
CA GLU A 168 5.13 14.45 29.05
C GLU A 168 6.66 14.46 28.89
N LYS A 169 7.18 13.97 27.75
CA LYS A 169 8.63 13.82 27.48
C LYS A 169 9.33 12.89 28.48
N GLU A 170 8.58 11.98 29.09
CA GLU A 170 9.10 11.02 30.06
C GLU A 170 9.36 9.66 29.39
N THR A 171 10.58 9.13 29.58
CA THR A 171 10.97 7.84 29.03
C THR A 171 10.45 6.68 29.89
N ALA A 172 10.20 5.53 29.26
CA ALA A 172 9.76 4.34 29.97
C ALA A 172 10.96 3.53 30.48
N ALA A 173 10.81 2.92 31.65
CA ALA A 173 11.88 2.12 32.26
C ALA A 173 12.19 0.88 31.41
N GLY A 174 13.48 0.58 31.25
CA GLY A 174 13.95 -0.59 30.49
C GLY A 174 13.86 -0.46 28.98
N LYS A 175 13.53 0.74 28.45
CA LYS A 175 13.54 1.02 27.00
C LYS A 175 14.82 1.71 26.57
N THR A 176 15.23 1.47 25.33
CA THR A 176 16.43 2.10 24.78
C THR A 176 16.18 3.55 24.37
N LYS A 177 17.25 4.36 24.33
CA LYS A 177 17.18 5.72 23.79
C LYS A 177 16.72 5.71 22.32
N GLU A 178 17.22 4.76 21.54
CA GLU A 178 16.89 4.62 20.12
C GLU A 178 15.38 4.39 19.92
N GLU A 179 14.76 3.49 20.70
CA GLU A 179 13.31 3.28 20.65
C GLU A 179 12.51 4.55 21.00
N ALA A 180 12.93 5.30 22.01
CA ALA A 180 12.28 6.56 22.35
C ALA A 180 12.45 7.59 21.22
N THR A 181 13.65 7.72 20.66
CA THR A 181 13.96 8.61 19.54
C THR A 181 13.14 8.26 18.30
N MET A 182 12.94 6.97 17.99
CA MET A 182 12.08 6.55 16.87
C MET A 182 10.65 7.10 17.00
N LEU A 183 10.07 7.05 18.20
CA LEU A 183 8.71 7.55 18.46
C LEU A 183 8.64 9.08 18.37
N LEU A 184 9.62 9.77 18.96
CA LEU A 184 9.71 11.23 18.92
C LEU A 184 9.89 11.73 17.49
N ASN A 185 10.83 11.16 16.73
CA ASN A 185 11.04 11.52 15.32
C ASN A 185 9.81 11.26 14.46
N HIS A 186 9.07 10.18 14.73
CA HIS A 186 7.82 9.90 14.01
C HIS A 186 6.76 10.96 14.29
N LYS A 187 6.64 11.40 15.54
CA LYS A 187 5.76 12.50 15.92
C LYS A 187 6.20 13.82 15.28
N ASP A 188 7.49 14.14 15.31
CA ASP A 188 8.06 15.34 14.67
C ASP A 188 7.79 15.36 13.16
N ALA A 189 7.88 14.20 12.48
CA ALA A 189 7.57 14.09 11.06
C ALA A 189 6.08 14.32 10.76
N LEU A 190 5.18 13.87 11.63
CA LEU A 190 3.75 14.17 11.51
C LEU A 190 3.47 15.66 11.75
N ASP A 191 4.05 16.24 12.79
CA ASP A 191 3.88 17.66 13.11
C ASP A 191 4.35 18.54 11.96
N PHE A 192 5.51 18.22 11.37
CA PHE A 192 6.02 18.90 10.19
C PHE A 192 5.01 18.89 9.02
N ILE A 193 4.34 17.75 8.77
CA ILE A 193 3.34 17.64 7.70
C ILE A 193 2.06 18.42 8.02
N ILE A 194 1.64 18.42 9.29
CA ILE A 194 0.45 19.17 9.74
C ILE A 194 0.69 20.67 9.58
N ASP A 195 1.87 21.15 9.99
CA ASP A 195 2.24 22.56 9.90
C ASP A 195 2.49 23.00 8.45
N ASN A 196 2.71 22.06 7.53
CA ASN A 196 3.02 22.32 6.13
C ASN A 196 2.15 21.44 5.18
N PRO A 197 0.82 21.63 5.14
CA PRO A 197 -0.14 20.71 4.52
C PRO A 197 -0.02 20.54 3.00
N GLY A 198 0.83 21.33 2.33
CA GLY A 198 1.14 21.21 0.90
C GLY A 198 2.58 20.80 0.59
N TYR A 199 3.42 20.57 1.60
CA TYR A 199 4.85 20.39 1.41
C TYR A 199 5.18 19.25 0.45
N LEU A 200 4.49 18.12 0.56
CA LEU A 200 4.70 16.95 -0.30
C LEU A 200 4.00 17.00 -1.66
N ASN A 201 3.31 18.08 -2.01
CA ASN A 201 2.57 18.18 -3.27
C ASN A 201 3.17 19.26 -4.20
N PRO A 202 3.69 18.91 -5.39
CA PRO A 202 3.87 17.56 -5.91
C PRO A 202 4.98 16.79 -5.16
N LEU A 203 4.89 15.46 -5.18
CA LEU A 203 5.86 14.57 -4.55
C LEU A 203 7.15 14.56 -5.36
N SER A 204 8.30 14.59 -4.68
CA SER A 204 9.62 14.56 -5.32
C SER A 204 10.63 13.83 -4.44
N VAL A 205 11.72 13.36 -5.05
CA VAL A 205 12.77 12.61 -4.33
C VAL A 205 13.34 13.41 -3.15
N SER A 206 13.68 14.68 -3.34
CA SER A 206 14.21 15.55 -2.28
C SER A 206 13.25 15.61 -1.09
N LYS A 207 11.94 15.74 -1.34
CA LYS A 207 10.94 15.80 -0.28
C LYS A 207 10.80 14.47 0.47
N ILE A 208 11.00 13.34 -0.22
CA ILE A 208 11.07 12.01 0.43
C ILE A 208 12.30 11.94 1.35
N GLU A 209 13.46 12.42 0.90
CA GLU A 209 14.68 12.49 1.70
C GLU A 209 14.50 13.41 2.92
N ASP A 210 13.79 14.53 2.78
CA ASP A 210 13.53 15.45 3.89
C ASP A 210 12.67 14.79 4.98
N ILE A 211 11.60 14.06 4.61
CA ILE A 211 10.81 13.29 5.59
C ILE A 211 11.65 12.18 6.23
N HIS A 212 12.44 11.46 5.45
CA HIS A 212 13.36 10.44 5.98
C HIS A 212 14.34 11.05 6.99
N SER A 213 14.87 12.23 6.70
CA SER A 213 15.82 12.94 7.56
C SER A 213 15.26 13.23 8.95
N ILE A 214 13.99 13.63 9.02
CA ILE A 214 13.30 13.84 10.29
C ILE A 214 13.17 12.52 11.04
N LEU A 215 12.75 11.45 10.34
CA LEU A 215 12.53 10.13 10.92
C LEU A 215 13.79 9.46 11.47
N ILE A 216 14.95 9.72 10.87
CA ILE A 216 16.24 9.13 11.25
C ILE A 216 17.14 10.03 12.10
N LYS A 217 16.67 11.21 12.47
CA LYS A 217 17.41 12.15 13.31
C LYS A 217 17.93 11.44 14.57
N GLU A 218 19.23 11.55 14.83
CA GLU A 218 19.92 10.90 15.97
C GLU A 218 19.89 9.35 15.99
N LEU A 219 19.51 8.67 14.90
CA LEU A 219 19.47 7.19 14.83
C LEU A 219 20.69 6.53 14.16
N ALA A 220 21.82 7.23 14.02
CA ALA A 220 23.04 6.71 13.36
C ALA A 220 22.80 6.11 11.95
N VAL A 221 21.79 6.61 11.23
CA VAL A 221 21.46 6.21 9.85
C VAL A 221 21.86 7.35 8.89
N GLU A 222 22.37 6.98 7.72
CA GLU A 222 22.71 7.95 6.67
C GLU A 222 21.44 8.55 6.04
N ARG A 223 21.44 9.87 5.82
CA ARG A 223 20.31 10.64 5.27
C ARG A 223 20.02 10.37 3.78
N ASN A 224 21.06 10.19 2.99
CA ASN A 224 20.94 10.18 1.53
C ASN A 224 20.52 8.80 1.03
N LEU A 225 20.17 8.72 -0.26
CA LEU A 225 20.03 7.45 -0.95
C LEU A 225 21.21 6.53 -0.67
N ARG A 226 20.92 5.27 -0.37
CA ARG A 226 21.97 4.32 -0.01
C ARG A 226 22.85 3.99 -1.21
N LYS A 227 24.13 3.80 -0.92
CA LYS A 227 25.16 3.36 -1.89
C LYS A 227 25.56 1.90 -1.70
N ARG A 228 24.98 1.24 -0.70
CA ARG A 228 25.28 -0.14 -0.32
C ARG A 228 24.04 -1.02 -0.52
N ARG A 229 24.30 -2.30 -0.71
CA ARG A 229 23.27 -3.35 -0.73
C ARG A 229 22.62 -3.48 0.63
N VAL A 230 21.31 -3.76 0.63
CA VAL A 230 20.55 -4.14 1.82
C VAL A 230 19.79 -5.43 1.53
N GLY A 231 19.70 -6.29 2.54
CA GLY A 231 18.81 -7.45 2.54
C GLY A 231 17.53 -7.13 3.29
N ILE A 232 16.46 -7.86 2.99
CA ILE A 232 15.21 -7.81 3.75
C ILE A 232 15.01 -9.18 4.40
N SER A 233 14.96 -9.21 5.73
CA SER A 233 14.73 -10.45 6.47
C SER A 233 13.37 -11.07 6.11
N GLY A 234 13.35 -12.39 5.94
CA GLY A 234 12.12 -13.15 5.67
C GLY A 234 11.76 -13.32 4.18
N THR A 235 12.62 -12.86 3.26
CA THR A 235 12.41 -12.99 1.81
C THR A 235 13.72 -13.15 1.04
N ASN A 236 13.65 -13.83 -0.12
CA ASN A 236 14.74 -13.90 -1.10
C ASN A 236 14.71 -12.74 -2.12
N TYR A 237 13.74 -11.84 -2.03
CA TYR A 237 13.70 -10.62 -2.82
C TYR A 237 14.90 -9.69 -2.51
N LYS A 238 15.53 -9.21 -3.58
CA LYS A 238 16.69 -8.32 -3.57
C LYS A 238 16.28 -6.96 -4.14
N PRO A 239 16.24 -5.90 -3.32
CA PRO A 239 15.97 -4.56 -3.81
C PRO A 239 17.12 -4.04 -4.69
N LEU A 240 16.88 -2.94 -5.40
CA LEU A 240 17.89 -2.27 -6.23
C LEU A 240 19.17 -2.01 -5.43
N ASP A 241 20.35 -2.21 -6.00
CA ASP A 241 21.62 -2.01 -5.30
C ASP A 241 22.45 -0.83 -5.84
N ASN A 242 22.01 -0.26 -6.95
CA ASN A 242 22.65 0.86 -7.62
C ASN A 242 21.92 2.17 -7.32
N GLU A 243 22.66 3.18 -6.83
CA GLU A 243 22.14 4.51 -6.47
C GLU A 243 21.39 5.19 -7.63
N PHE A 244 21.87 5.06 -8.87
CA PHE A 244 21.23 5.64 -10.06
C PHE A 244 19.89 4.96 -10.36
N GLN A 245 19.83 3.63 -10.22
CA GLN A 245 18.59 2.88 -10.40
C GLN A 245 17.58 3.18 -9.30
N ILE A 246 18.02 3.32 -8.04
CA ILE A 246 17.17 3.75 -6.92
C ILE A 246 16.58 5.13 -7.21
N LEU A 247 17.41 6.07 -7.65
CA LEU A 247 16.97 7.42 -8.00
C LEU A 247 15.97 7.40 -9.17
N GLU A 248 16.22 6.60 -10.21
CA GLU A 248 15.32 6.42 -11.35
C GLU A 248 13.96 5.83 -10.92
N ALA A 249 13.98 4.79 -10.10
CA ALA A 249 12.77 4.14 -9.58
C ALA A 249 11.95 5.11 -8.71
N LEU A 250 12.59 5.90 -7.86
CA LEU A 250 11.92 6.93 -7.06
C LEU A 250 11.34 8.04 -7.93
N LYS A 251 12.07 8.54 -8.93
CA LYS A 251 11.55 9.55 -9.88
C LYS A 251 10.33 9.01 -10.63
N SER A 252 10.39 7.78 -11.13
CA SER A 252 9.27 7.12 -11.79
C SER A 252 8.08 6.95 -10.85
N THR A 253 8.31 6.54 -9.60
CA THR A 253 7.28 6.43 -8.56
C THR A 253 6.61 7.76 -8.27
N CYS A 254 7.39 8.83 -8.06
CA CYS A 254 6.87 10.18 -7.86
C CYS A 254 6.01 10.63 -9.05
N ASN A 255 6.47 10.40 -10.29
CA ASN A 255 5.72 10.76 -11.49
C ASN A 255 4.39 10.00 -11.58
N VAL A 256 4.39 8.69 -11.32
CA VAL A 256 3.16 7.88 -11.31
C VAL A 256 2.19 8.40 -10.25
N ILE A 257 2.64 8.55 -9.01
CA ILE A 257 1.81 9.05 -7.90
C ILE A 257 1.24 10.43 -8.21
N ASN A 258 2.06 11.38 -8.68
CA ASN A 258 1.61 12.73 -8.99
C ASN A 258 0.54 12.76 -10.09
N ASN A 259 0.63 11.85 -11.07
CA ASN A 259 -0.30 11.78 -12.20
C ASN A 259 -1.57 10.94 -11.95
N LYS A 260 -1.67 10.19 -10.84
CA LYS A 260 -2.92 9.50 -10.48
C LYS A 260 -4.04 10.49 -10.15
N GLU A 261 -5.26 10.15 -10.54
CA GLU A 261 -6.45 10.94 -10.18
C GLU A 261 -6.96 10.58 -8.77
N SER A 262 -7.04 9.28 -8.47
CA SER A 262 -7.52 8.79 -7.16
C SER A 262 -6.51 9.07 -6.05
N ILE A 263 -6.94 9.81 -5.02
CA ILE A 263 -6.11 10.12 -3.84
C ILE A 263 -5.79 8.85 -3.04
N PHE A 264 -6.73 7.91 -2.94
CA PHE A 264 -6.50 6.61 -2.31
C PHE A 264 -5.41 5.83 -3.04
N GLU A 265 -5.40 5.88 -4.37
CA GLU A 265 -4.36 5.23 -5.15
C GLU A 265 -2.99 5.90 -4.95
N LYS A 266 -2.94 7.25 -4.93
CA LYS A 266 -1.70 7.98 -4.60
C LYS A 266 -1.09 7.50 -3.27
N ALA A 267 -1.92 7.43 -2.23
CA ALA A 267 -1.50 7.06 -0.88
C ALA A 267 -1.05 5.59 -0.80
N LEU A 268 -1.85 4.66 -1.34
CA LEU A 268 -1.50 3.23 -1.36
C LEU A 268 -0.20 2.98 -2.14
N LEU A 269 -0.02 3.62 -3.31
CA LEU A 269 1.18 3.47 -4.12
C LEU A 269 2.42 4.04 -3.42
N ALA A 270 2.32 5.18 -2.75
CA ALA A 270 3.42 5.71 -1.94
C ALA A 270 3.87 4.72 -0.87
N LEU A 271 2.90 4.08 -0.20
CA LEU A 271 3.14 3.15 0.89
C LEU A 271 3.89 1.89 0.41
N VAL A 272 3.46 1.29 -0.71
CA VAL A 272 4.06 0.04 -1.21
C VAL A 272 5.32 0.25 -2.04
N LEU A 273 5.37 1.26 -2.92
CA LEU A 273 6.48 1.44 -3.87
C LEU A 273 7.75 1.96 -3.19
N ILE A 274 7.63 2.93 -2.27
CA ILE A 274 8.79 3.42 -1.51
C ILE A 274 9.37 2.28 -0.67
N SER A 275 8.50 1.48 -0.06
CA SER A 275 8.90 0.30 0.70
C SER A 275 9.55 -0.77 -0.18
N TYR A 276 9.05 -0.99 -1.40
CA TYR A 276 9.62 -1.97 -2.34
C TYR A 276 10.99 -1.56 -2.89
N ILE A 277 11.20 -0.27 -3.16
CA ILE A 277 12.48 0.27 -3.63
C ILE A 277 13.57 0.16 -2.56
N GLN A 278 13.21 0.31 -1.28
CA GLN A 278 14.15 0.42 -0.15
C GLN A 278 15.25 1.48 -0.43
N PRO A 279 14.93 2.77 -0.63
CA PRO A 279 15.91 3.77 -1.05
C PRO A 279 16.99 4.13 -0.01
N PHE A 280 16.72 3.87 1.27
CA PHE A 280 17.60 4.24 2.40
C PHE A 280 18.17 3.01 3.12
N MET A 281 19.21 3.23 3.93
CA MET A 281 19.82 2.17 4.76
C MET A 281 18.85 1.62 5.81
N ASP A 282 18.01 2.47 6.40
CA ASP A 282 16.90 2.11 7.28
C ASP A 282 15.82 3.21 7.23
N GLY A 283 14.63 2.95 7.79
CA GLY A 283 13.53 3.91 7.89
C GLY A 283 12.55 3.88 6.72
N ASN A 284 12.80 3.06 5.69
CA ASN A 284 12.02 3.03 4.44
C ASN A 284 10.50 2.91 4.65
N LYS A 285 10.05 1.95 5.48
CA LYS A 285 8.61 1.72 5.73
C LYS A 285 7.97 2.81 6.60
N ARG A 286 8.72 3.40 7.54
CA ARG A 286 8.28 4.56 8.34
C ARG A 286 8.09 5.78 7.45
N THR A 287 9.06 6.06 6.57
CA THR A 287 8.98 7.12 5.57
C THR A 287 7.78 6.94 4.65
N ALA A 288 7.56 5.73 4.15
CA ALA A 288 6.41 5.42 3.29
C ALA A 288 5.06 5.66 3.97
N ARG A 289 4.92 5.33 5.26
CA ARG A 289 3.70 5.58 6.05
C ARG A 289 3.44 7.07 6.28
N ILE A 290 4.46 7.84 6.62
CA ILE A 290 4.32 9.31 6.75
C ILE A 290 3.90 9.93 5.42
N ILE A 291 4.56 9.57 4.31
CA ILE A 291 4.25 10.12 2.99
C ILE A 291 2.83 9.74 2.55
N SER A 292 2.41 8.49 2.77
CA SER A 292 1.05 8.05 2.49
C SER A 292 0.01 8.92 3.23
N ASN A 293 0.20 9.17 4.52
CA ASN A 293 -0.71 10.00 5.29
C ASN A 293 -0.64 11.48 4.93
N ALA A 294 0.55 12.00 4.62
CA ALA A 294 0.71 13.36 4.13
C ALA A 294 -0.01 13.61 2.80
N ILE A 295 -0.02 12.61 1.89
CA ILE A 295 -0.83 12.67 0.66
C ILE A 295 -2.32 12.74 1.01
N LEU A 296 -2.83 11.88 1.89
CA LEU A 296 -4.25 11.92 2.30
C LEU A 296 -4.61 13.27 2.91
N MET A 297 -3.80 13.75 3.86
CA MET A 297 -4.03 15.01 4.58
C MET A 297 -3.98 16.23 3.66
N ASN A 298 -3.06 16.28 2.68
CA ASN A 298 -3.00 17.38 1.70
C ASN A 298 -4.32 17.57 0.93
N TYR A 299 -5.10 16.50 0.74
CA TYR A 299 -6.39 16.54 0.07
C TYR A 299 -7.59 16.52 1.05
N ASN A 300 -7.35 16.72 2.35
CA ASN A 300 -8.35 16.60 3.42
C ASN A 300 -9.01 15.21 3.51
N TYR A 301 -8.26 14.15 3.25
CA TYR A 301 -8.70 12.77 3.49
C TYR A 301 -8.29 12.32 4.90
N CYS A 302 -9.09 11.43 5.48
CA CYS A 302 -8.79 10.85 6.78
C CYS A 302 -7.43 10.12 6.75
N PRO A 303 -6.48 10.42 7.64
CA PRO A 303 -5.22 9.69 7.71
C PRO A 303 -5.40 8.29 8.32
N LEU A 304 -4.48 7.37 8.02
CA LEU A 304 -4.46 6.01 8.55
C LEU A 304 -3.70 5.94 9.87
N SER A 305 -4.22 5.20 10.85
CA SER A 305 -3.50 4.94 12.12
C SER A 305 -2.77 3.60 12.17
N PHE A 306 -3.20 2.62 11.36
CA PHE A 306 -2.75 1.21 11.41
C PHE A 306 -2.99 0.50 12.75
N ARG A 307 -3.66 1.13 13.72
CA ARG A 307 -3.69 0.72 15.14
C ARG A 307 -4.06 -0.75 15.34
N THR A 308 -5.02 -1.23 14.57
CA THR A 308 -5.57 -2.59 14.69
C THR A 308 -4.87 -3.64 13.84
N VAL A 309 -3.90 -3.26 12.99
CA VAL A 309 -3.21 -4.21 12.10
C VAL A 309 -2.24 -5.07 12.91
N ASP A 310 -2.27 -6.38 12.73
CA ASP A 310 -1.21 -7.22 13.28
C ASP A 310 0.13 -6.97 12.56
N SER A 311 1.22 -6.91 13.33
CA SER A 311 2.53 -6.57 12.76
C SER A 311 3.06 -7.64 11.78
N ILE A 312 2.71 -8.91 12.00
CA ILE A 312 3.07 -10.03 11.14
C ILE A 312 2.23 -9.96 9.87
N ASP A 313 0.93 -9.72 9.96
CA ASP A 313 0.05 -9.61 8.79
C ASP A 313 0.48 -8.44 7.87
N TYR A 314 0.83 -7.29 8.45
CA TYR A 314 1.39 -6.17 7.70
C TYR A 314 2.67 -6.58 6.94
N LYS A 315 3.61 -7.27 7.64
CA LYS A 315 4.86 -7.72 7.06
C LYS A 315 4.63 -8.76 5.97
N LYS A 316 3.78 -9.76 6.21
CA LYS A 316 3.40 -10.78 5.23
C LYS A 316 2.82 -10.14 3.97
N ALA A 317 1.90 -9.20 4.12
CA ALA A 317 1.26 -8.53 2.97
C ALA A 317 2.25 -7.67 2.18
N MET A 318 3.17 -6.99 2.87
CA MET A 318 4.22 -6.20 2.22
C MET A 318 5.25 -7.09 1.50
N LEU A 319 5.69 -8.17 2.14
CA LEU A 319 6.61 -9.13 1.54
C LEU A 319 5.98 -9.88 0.36
N LEU A 320 4.67 -10.16 0.41
CA LEU A 320 3.96 -10.71 -0.74
C LEU A 320 4.03 -9.75 -1.94
N PHE A 321 3.90 -8.44 -1.72
CA PHE A 321 4.10 -7.46 -2.79
C PHE A 321 5.55 -7.46 -3.32
N TYR A 322 6.53 -7.66 -2.46
CA TYR A 322 7.93 -7.72 -2.91
C TYR A 322 8.18 -8.96 -3.77
N GLU A 323 7.66 -10.10 -3.35
CA GLU A 323 7.91 -11.40 -3.97
C GLU A 323 7.05 -11.63 -5.22
N GLN A 324 5.82 -11.13 -5.25
CA GLN A 324 4.86 -11.38 -6.36
C GLN A 324 4.50 -10.13 -7.17
N ASN A 325 4.80 -8.94 -6.67
CA ASN A 325 4.20 -7.68 -7.12
C ASN A 325 2.65 -7.67 -7.05
N ASN A 326 2.10 -8.48 -6.14
CA ASN A 326 0.67 -8.55 -5.87
C ASN A 326 0.32 -7.68 -4.65
N ILE A 327 -0.59 -6.73 -4.82
CA ILE A 327 -1.00 -5.76 -3.81
C ILE A 327 -2.29 -6.14 -3.09
N SER A 328 -2.97 -7.22 -3.48
CA SER A 328 -4.34 -7.52 -3.03
C SER A 328 -4.50 -7.51 -1.50
N ASN A 329 -3.65 -8.25 -0.80
CA ASN A 329 -3.67 -8.32 0.68
C ASN A 329 -3.34 -6.98 1.34
N PHE A 330 -2.36 -6.24 0.80
CA PHE A 330 -1.97 -4.95 1.38
C PHE A 330 -3.01 -3.85 1.10
N LYS A 331 -3.68 -3.91 -0.05
CA LYS A 331 -4.82 -3.07 -0.40
C LYS A 331 -6.00 -3.31 0.54
N GLU A 332 -6.27 -4.57 0.91
CA GLU A 332 -7.30 -4.88 1.91
C GLU A 332 -6.96 -4.28 3.29
N ILE A 333 -5.71 -4.40 3.75
CA ILE A 333 -5.25 -3.73 4.98
C ILE A 333 -5.50 -2.21 4.87
N PHE A 334 -5.13 -1.59 3.75
CA PHE A 334 -5.33 -0.16 3.53
C PHE A 334 -6.80 0.26 3.64
N ILE A 335 -7.71 -0.45 2.96
CA ILE A 335 -9.16 -0.17 2.99
C ILE A 335 -9.70 -0.31 4.42
N ASN A 336 -9.34 -1.42 5.10
CA ASN A 336 -9.82 -1.70 6.46
C ASN A 336 -9.28 -0.68 7.47
N GLN A 337 -8.05 -0.18 7.29
CA GLN A 337 -7.49 0.85 8.15
C GLN A 337 -8.07 2.23 7.89
N PHE A 338 -8.44 2.54 6.65
CA PHE A 338 -9.17 3.77 6.35
C PHE A 338 -10.55 3.74 7.01
N GLU A 339 -11.29 2.65 6.84
CA GLU A 339 -12.58 2.45 7.51
C GLU A 339 -12.46 2.53 9.04
N PHE A 340 -11.45 1.89 9.61
CA PHE A 340 -11.18 1.94 11.05
C PHE A 340 -10.93 3.37 11.53
N ALA A 341 -10.11 4.14 10.81
CA ALA A 341 -9.79 5.51 11.19
C ALA A 341 -11.04 6.40 11.16
N VAL A 342 -11.81 6.32 10.07
CA VAL A 342 -13.06 7.07 9.91
C VAL A 342 -14.10 6.73 10.96
N LYS A 343 -14.18 5.48 11.44
CA LYS A 343 -15.19 5.07 12.45
C LYS A 343 -14.76 5.29 13.90
N THR A 344 -13.46 5.41 14.14
CA THR A 344 -12.91 5.42 15.50
C THR A 344 -12.59 6.83 15.97
N TYR A 345 -11.97 7.65 15.11
CA TYR A 345 -11.49 8.98 15.49
C TYR A 345 -12.43 10.10 15.05
N PHE A 346 -13.24 9.87 14.03
CA PHE A 346 -14.16 10.84 13.48
C PHE A 346 -15.53 10.20 13.35
#